data_AF-A0A1Y3EDZ9-F1
#
_entry.id   AF-A0A1Y3EDZ9-F1
#
_cell.length_a   1.000
_cell.length_b   1.000
_cell.length_c   1.000
_cell.angle_alpha   90.00
_cell.angle_beta   90.00
_cell.angle_gamma   90.00
#
_symmetry.space_group_name_H-M   'P 1'
#
loop_
_entity.id
_entity.type
_entity.pdbx_description
1 polymer ?
#
loop_
_entity_poly.entity_id
_entity_poly.type
_entity_poly.pdbx_seq_one_letter_code
_entity_poly.pdbx_strand_id
1 'polypeptide(L)'
;MSTDITDSEFDEDAISETEGEITYDRHLPAMHLYLGNNFIDAFGSRLFYEYDSILREIPIVFEENVVFWPGQTIPLFATSPDTCKALKYAIRVQRYHAFICQHQLVENISCSIIAQVLSYRIANEDGEEIVAVRAIGRHRVHIDSVETMIFENTEFVTACIFVYAVSY
;
A
#
# COMPACT_ATOMS: atom_id res chain seq x y z
N MET A 1 -30.07 -51.70 -14.85
CA MET A 1 -29.75 -50.41 -15.47
C MET A 1 -28.42 -50.00 -14.90
N SER A 2 -27.35 -50.27 -15.64
CA SER A 2 -25.98 -49.90 -15.25
C SER A 2 -25.67 -48.58 -15.94
N THR A 3 -25.32 -47.56 -15.16
CA THR A 3 -24.89 -46.26 -15.67
C THR A 3 -23.41 -46.36 -16.01
N ASP A 4 -23.10 -46.41 -17.31
CA ASP A 4 -21.73 -46.22 -17.79
C ASP A 4 -21.33 -44.77 -17.53
N ILE A 5 -20.39 -44.58 -16.62
CA ILE A 5 -19.64 -43.35 -16.43
C ILE A 5 -18.55 -43.39 -17.49
N THR A 6 -18.71 -42.62 -18.56
CA THR A 6 -17.60 -42.36 -19.49
C THR A 6 -16.62 -41.44 -18.78
N ASP A 7 -15.49 -41.99 -18.33
CA ASP A 7 -14.31 -41.24 -17.93
C ASP A 7 -13.92 -40.34 -19.10
N SER A 8 -14.10 -39.02 -18.92
CA SER A 8 -13.56 -38.03 -19.83
C SER A 8 -12.04 -38.05 -19.66
N GLU A 9 -11.34 -38.67 -20.60
CA GLU A 9 -9.89 -38.57 -20.75
C GLU A 9 -9.52 -37.08 -20.78
N PHE A 10 -8.86 -36.62 -19.72
CA PHE A 10 -8.23 -35.31 -19.68
C PHE A 10 -6.99 -35.45 -20.56
N ASP A 11 -7.06 -34.97 -21.81
CA ASP A 11 -5.90 -34.87 -22.71
C ASP A 11 -4.84 -33.96 -22.05
N GLU A 12 -3.87 -34.56 -21.35
CA GLU A 12 -2.73 -33.84 -20.76
C GLU A 12 -1.86 -33.18 -21.85
N ASP A 13 -1.98 -33.61 -23.11
CA ASP A 13 -1.25 -33.09 -24.27
C ASP A 13 -1.88 -31.82 -24.88
N ALA A 14 -3.09 -31.42 -24.48
CA ALA A 14 -3.72 -30.19 -24.97
C ALA A 14 -3.11 -28.91 -24.37
N ILE A 15 -2.15 -29.04 -23.44
CA ILE A 15 -1.52 -27.91 -22.73
C ILE A 15 -0.21 -27.47 -23.41
N SER A 16 0.35 -28.25 -24.35
CA SER A 16 1.69 -27.97 -24.91
C SER A 16 1.74 -27.33 -26.31
N GLU A 17 0.63 -27.01 -26.96
CA GLU A 17 0.63 -26.46 -28.34
C GLU A 17 -0.17 -25.15 -28.53
N THR A 18 -0.27 -24.33 -27.50
CA THR A 18 -0.49 -22.89 -27.70
C THR A 18 0.70 -22.13 -27.15
N GLU A 19 1.77 -22.03 -27.95
CA GLU A 19 2.63 -20.84 -27.94
C GLU A 19 1.80 -19.65 -28.44
N GLY A 20 0.72 -19.32 -27.73
CA GLY A 20 -0.12 -18.17 -28.03
C GLY A 20 0.70 -16.92 -27.77
N GLU A 21 1.00 -16.17 -28.83
CA GLU A 21 1.61 -14.85 -28.72
C GLU A 21 0.81 -14.03 -27.70
N ILE A 22 1.45 -13.62 -26.62
CA ILE A 22 0.79 -12.85 -25.56
C ILE A 22 0.48 -11.45 -26.10
N THR A 23 -0.79 -11.22 -26.44
CA THR A 23 -1.27 -9.96 -27.04
C THR A 23 -1.69 -8.91 -26.03
N TYR A 24 -1.82 -9.26 -24.75
CA TYR A 24 -2.20 -8.31 -23.70
C TYR A 24 -1.01 -7.46 -23.25
N ASP A 25 -1.26 -6.19 -22.95
CA ASP A 25 -0.25 -5.27 -22.43
C ASP A 25 0.09 -5.64 -20.97
N ARG A 26 1.33 -6.08 -20.75
CA ARG A 26 1.85 -6.47 -19.43
C ARG A 26 2.07 -5.28 -18.49
N HIS A 27 2.05 -4.04 -18.98
CA HIS A 27 2.22 -2.84 -18.16
C HIS A 27 0.91 -2.38 -17.51
N LEU A 28 -0.24 -2.77 -18.07
CA LEU A 28 -1.54 -2.31 -17.62
C LEU A 28 -1.83 -2.61 -16.13
N PRO A 29 -1.52 -3.81 -15.59
CA PRO A 29 -1.76 -4.10 -14.18
C PRO A 29 -0.91 -3.23 -13.25
N ALA A 30 0.35 -2.95 -13.63
CA ALA A 30 1.27 -2.14 -12.85
C ALA A 30 0.85 -0.66 -12.74
N MET A 31 -0.01 -0.20 -13.66
CA MET A 31 -0.56 1.16 -13.62
C MET A 31 -1.68 1.34 -12.60
N HIS A 32 -2.28 0.25 -12.10
CA HIS A 32 -3.40 0.27 -11.15
C HIS A 32 -4.59 1.13 -11.60
N LEU A 33 -4.95 1.09 -12.89
CA LEU A 33 -6.06 1.89 -13.46
C LEU A 33 -7.43 1.59 -12.82
N TYR A 34 -7.59 0.43 -12.19
CA TYR A 34 -8.81 0.07 -11.46
C TYR A 34 -9.07 0.94 -10.22
N LEU A 35 -8.07 1.70 -9.73
CA LEU A 35 -8.25 2.69 -8.66
C LEU A 35 -8.95 3.98 -9.14
N GLY A 36 -9.25 4.05 -10.44
CA GLY A 36 -9.89 5.18 -11.09
C GLY A 36 -8.90 6.11 -11.78
N ASN A 37 -9.46 7.17 -12.35
CA ASN A 37 -8.74 8.11 -13.20
C ASN A 37 -8.30 9.36 -12.42
N ASN A 38 -7.51 10.22 -13.07
CA ASN A 38 -7.11 11.54 -12.56
C ASN A 38 -6.28 11.50 -11.27
N PHE A 39 -5.38 10.52 -11.16
CA PHE A 39 -4.33 10.57 -10.15
C PHE A 39 -3.44 11.79 -10.36
N ILE A 40 -3.17 12.50 -9.27
CA ILE A 40 -2.19 13.59 -9.20
C ILE A 40 -0.87 12.97 -8.78
N ASP A 41 0.19 13.23 -9.54
CA ASP A 41 1.53 12.81 -9.15
C ASP A 41 1.98 13.59 -7.90
N ALA A 42 2.47 12.86 -6.91
CA ALA A 42 3.06 13.47 -5.73
C ALA A 42 4.43 14.04 -6.12
N PHE A 43 4.52 15.35 -6.24
CA PHE A 43 5.77 16.03 -6.58
C PHE A 43 6.75 15.94 -5.41
N GLY A 44 7.89 15.29 -5.64
CA GLY A 44 8.95 15.17 -4.63
C GLY A 44 10.16 14.40 -5.16
N SER A 45 11.33 14.68 -4.58
CA SER A 45 12.51 13.84 -4.80
C SER A 45 12.30 12.46 -4.17
N ARG A 46 13.09 11.48 -4.61
CA ARG A 46 13.18 10.18 -3.95
C ARG A 46 13.47 10.41 -2.47
N LEU A 47 12.60 9.90 -1.58
CA LEU A 47 12.87 9.94 -0.15
C LEU A 47 13.98 8.96 0.17
N PHE A 48 14.96 9.46 0.89
CA PHE A 48 15.99 8.66 1.53
C PHE A 48 16.19 9.25 2.91
N TYR A 49 16.03 8.42 3.94
CA TYR A 49 16.28 8.82 5.31
C TYR A 49 17.67 8.35 5.69
N GLU A 50 18.46 9.25 6.28
CA GLU A 50 19.77 8.87 6.81
C GLU A 50 19.58 7.88 7.96
N TYR A 51 20.49 6.91 8.06
CA TYR A 51 20.52 6.03 9.22
C TYR A 51 20.69 6.85 10.51
N ASP A 52 20.07 6.37 11.58
CA ASP A 52 19.98 7.02 12.88
C ASP A 52 19.15 8.32 12.90
N SER A 53 18.40 8.61 11.83
CA SER A 53 17.41 9.70 11.82
C SER A 53 16.20 9.37 12.67
N ILE A 54 15.71 10.36 13.41
CA ILE A 54 14.41 10.32 14.10
C ILE A 54 13.38 11.03 13.22
N LEU A 55 12.34 10.31 12.81
CA LEU A 55 11.20 10.88 12.10
C LEU A 55 10.00 10.92 13.04
N ARG A 56 9.32 12.06 13.08
CA ARG A 56 8.17 12.29 13.94
C ARG A 56 6.92 12.55 13.10
N GLU A 57 5.77 12.33 13.72
CA GLU A 57 4.46 12.66 13.17
C GLU A 57 4.17 11.94 11.84
N ILE A 58 4.80 10.79 11.59
CA ILE A 58 4.53 10.01 10.38
C ILE A 58 3.17 9.31 10.57
N PRO A 59 2.16 9.57 9.72
CA PRO A 59 0.86 8.94 9.85
C PRO A 59 0.95 7.43 9.65
N ILE A 60 0.18 6.68 10.45
CA ILE A 60 0.10 5.23 10.38
C ILE A 60 -1.20 4.83 9.67
N VAL A 61 -1.09 3.90 8.73
CA VAL A 61 -2.18 3.17 8.12
C VAL A 61 -2.06 1.71 8.55
N PHE A 62 -3.10 1.18 9.18
CA PHE A 62 -3.13 -0.21 9.63
C PHE A 62 -3.70 -1.11 8.53
N GLU A 63 -2.97 -2.18 8.20
CA GLU A 63 -3.39 -3.18 7.23
C GLU A 63 -3.28 -4.57 7.84
N GLU A 64 -4.40 -5.18 8.18
CA GLU A 64 -4.46 -6.40 9.00
C GLU A 64 -4.04 -7.67 8.26
N ASN A 65 -4.03 -7.67 6.92
CA ASN A 65 -3.87 -8.90 6.12
C ASN A 65 -2.72 -8.83 5.11
N VAL A 66 -1.92 -7.75 5.13
CA VAL A 66 -0.89 -7.51 4.12
C VAL A 66 0.43 -7.13 4.78
N VAL A 67 1.47 -7.91 4.50
CA VAL A 67 2.87 -7.54 4.79
C VAL A 67 3.45 -6.87 3.56
N PHE A 68 4.01 -5.68 3.74
CA PHE A 68 4.63 -4.92 2.67
C PHE A 68 6.15 -5.01 2.71
N TRP A 69 6.77 -5.04 1.53
CA TRP A 69 8.23 -5.09 1.39
C TRP A 69 8.81 -3.85 0.70
N PRO A 70 10.08 -3.49 0.99
CA PRO A 70 10.78 -2.45 0.24
C PRO A 70 10.78 -2.71 -1.26
N GLY A 71 10.50 -1.67 -2.05
CA GLY A 71 10.39 -1.72 -3.51
C GLY A 71 9.03 -2.17 -4.04
N GLN A 72 8.14 -2.67 -3.18
CA GLN A 72 6.79 -3.06 -3.58
C GLN A 72 5.92 -1.83 -3.82
N THR A 73 5.16 -1.83 -4.92
CA THR A 73 4.07 -0.86 -5.14
C THR A 73 2.90 -1.18 -4.22
N ILE A 74 2.41 -0.16 -3.53
CA ILE A 74 1.37 -0.24 -2.52
C ILE A 74 0.16 0.56 -3.03
N PRO A 75 -0.80 -0.10 -3.72
CA PRO A 75 -2.08 0.52 -4.06
C PRO A 75 -3.00 0.49 -2.85
N LEU A 76 -3.43 1.66 -2.37
CA LEU A 76 -4.42 1.78 -1.29
C LEU A 76 -5.66 2.48 -1.79
N PHE A 77 -6.81 2.02 -1.30
CA PHE A 77 -8.11 2.63 -1.49
C PHE A 77 -8.77 2.76 -0.12
N ALA A 78 -8.73 3.96 0.44
CA ALA A 78 -9.27 4.24 1.75
C ALA A 78 -10.65 4.87 1.65
N THR A 79 -11.57 4.38 2.47
CA THR A 79 -12.91 4.95 2.71
C THR A 79 -13.15 5.24 4.19
N SER A 80 -12.41 4.59 5.10
CA SER A 80 -12.53 4.87 6.52
C SER A 80 -12.04 6.29 6.84
N PRO A 81 -12.77 7.05 7.68
CA PRO A 81 -12.41 8.43 7.99
C PRO A 81 -10.97 8.60 8.50
N ASP A 82 -10.54 7.69 9.38
CA ASP A 82 -9.22 7.75 10.03
C ASP A 82 -8.09 7.51 9.02
N THR A 83 -8.24 6.51 8.14
CA THR A 83 -7.25 6.22 7.09
C THR A 83 -7.23 7.31 6.02
N CYS A 84 -8.41 7.78 5.59
CA CYS A 84 -8.52 8.92 4.66
C CYS A 84 -7.77 10.14 5.20
N LYS A 85 -7.86 10.40 6.50
CA LYS A 85 -7.17 11.52 7.14
C LYS A 85 -5.68 11.30 7.34
N ALA A 86 -5.26 10.11 7.76
CA ALA A 86 -3.85 9.74 7.81
C ALA A 86 -3.18 9.96 6.45
N LEU A 87 -3.82 9.51 5.36
CA LEU A 87 -3.33 9.71 3.99
C LEU A 87 -3.38 11.17 3.55
N LYS A 88 -4.46 11.91 3.83
CA LYS A 88 -4.54 13.36 3.53
C LYS A 88 -3.47 14.15 4.28
N TYR A 89 -3.20 13.80 5.53
CA TYR A 89 -2.13 14.40 6.33
C TYR A 89 -0.76 14.10 5.72
N ALA A 90 -0.53 12.84 5.31
CA ALA A 90 0.66 12.44 4.55
C ALA A 90 0.86 13.29 3.29
N ILE A 91 -0.21 13.57 2.55
CA ILE A 91 -0.15 14.29 1.28
C ILE A 91 -0.02 15.81 1.46
N ARG A 92 -0.79 16.40 2.38
CA ARG A 92 -0.96 17.87 2.47
C ARG A 92 -0.04 18.55 3.47
N VAL A 93 0.33 17.84 4.53
CA VAL A 93 1.04 18.42 5.69
C VAL A 93 2.46 17.90 5.76
N GLN A 94 2.61 16.59 5.64
CA GLN A 94 3.91 15.93 5.66
C GLN A 94 4.73 16.35 4.43
N ARG A 95 5.87 17.00 4.68
CA ARG A 95 6.84 17.42 3.65
C ARG A 95 7.26 16.28 2.72
N TYR A 96 7.24 15.05 3.23
CA TYR A 96 7.80 13.89 2.58
C TYR A 96 6.78 13.06 1.80
N HIS A 97 5.48 13.36 1.88
CA HIS A 97 4.45 12.53 1.24
C HIS A 97 4.61 11.05 1.62
N ALA A 98 4.73 10.77 2.92
CA ALA A 98 5.00 9.43 3.43
C ALA A 98 4.07 9.05 4.59
N PHE A 99 3.81 7.76 4.70
CA PHE A 99 3.05 7.15 5.77
C PHE A 99 3.64 5.78 6.10
N ILE A 100 3.29 5.23 7.27
CA ILE A 100 3.70 3.89 7.68
C ILE A 100 2.56 2.93 7.40
N CYS A 101 2.82 1.85 6.66
CA CYS A 101 1.92 0.70 6.68
C CYS A 101 2.33 -0.18 7.86
N GLN A 102 1.41 -0.33 8.81
CA GLN A 102 1.59 -1.17 9.97
C GLN A 102 0.77 -2.44 9.83
N HIS A 103 1.44 -3.58 9.88
CA HIS A 103 0.79 -4.88 9.93
C HIS A 103 1.03 -5.55 11.28
N GLN A 104 -0.04 -6.12 11.85
CA GLN A 104 -0.04 -6.78 13.15
C GLN A 104 -0.28 -8.29 12.95
N LEU A 105 0.80 -9.08 12.97
CA LEU A 105 0.76 -10.54 12.72
C LEU A 105 0.30 -11.31 13.96
N VAL A 106 0.90 -11.00 15.12
CA VAL A 106 0.75 -11.69 16.42
C VAL A 106 1.17 -10.71 17.52
N GLU A 107 0.70 -10.88 18.76
CA GLU A 107 1.18 -10.11 19.92
C GLU A 107 2.72 -9.97 19.91
N ASN A 108 3.19 -8.73 19.83
CA ASN A 108 4.61 -8.31 19.81
C ASN A 108 5.42 -8.53 18.51
N ILE A 109 4.83 -9.04 17.43
CA ILE A 109 5.49 -9.06 16.10
C ILE A 109 4.74 -8.13 15.16
N SER A 110 5.38 -7.00 14.90
CA SER A 110 4.83 -5.91 14.12
C SER A 110 5.77 -5.64 12.94
N CYS A 111 5.24 -5.64 11.72
CA CYS A 111 6.01 -5.31 10.53
C CYS A 111 5.55 -3.94 10.03
N SER A 112 6.49 -3.00 10.01
CA SER A 112 6.24 -1.62 9.63
C SER A 112 7.12 -1.26 8.44
N ILE A 113 6.53 -0.66 7.42
CA ILE A 113 7.27 -0.07 6.31
C ILE A 113 6.91 1.39 6.16
N ILE A 114 7.90 2.25 5.91
CA ILE A 114 7.63 3.60 5.43
C ILE A 114 7.38 3.56 3.93
N ALA A 115 6.21 4.01 3.52
CA ALA A 115 5.76 4.07 2.14
C ALA A 115 5.81 5.52 1.64
N GLN A 116 6.44 5.74 0.50
CA GLN A 116 6.40 7.04 -0.19
C GLN A 116 5.22 7.06 -1.15
N VAL A 117 4.35 8.05 -1.03
CA VAL A 117 3.29 8.33 -2.00
C VAL A 117 3.92 8.75 -3.32
N LEU A 118 3.56 8.07 -4.40
CA LEU A 118 3.96 8.40 -5.77
C LEU A 118 2.87 9.21 -6.47
N SER A 119 1.61 8.87 -6.22
CA SER A 119 0.47 9.63 -6.73
C SER A 119 -0.75 9.33 -5.88
N TYR A 120 -1.75 10.21 -5.96
CA TYR A 120 -2.95 10.09 -5.16
C TYR A 120 -4.18 10.63 -5.90
N ARG A 121 -5.35 10.27 -5.40
CA ARG A 121 -6.66 10.76 -5.81
C ARG A 121 -7.49 10.97 -4.56
N ILE A 122 -8.06 12.16 -4.41
CA ILE A 122 -9.01 12.48 -3.34
C ILE A 122 -10.32 12.83 -4.02
N ALA A 123 -11.38 12.09 -3.69
CA ALA A 123 -12.70 12.26 -4.26
C ALA A 123 -13.77 12.18 -3.16
N ASN A 124 -14.95 12.71 -3.47
CA ASN A 124 -16.16 12.43 -2.71
C ASN A 124 -17.17 11.82 -3.68
N GLU A 125 -17.50 10.55 -3.49
CA GLU A 125 -18.41 9.78 -4.34
C GLU A 125 -19.57 9.33 -3.47
N ASP A 126 -20.80 9.64 -3.89
CA ASP A 126 -22.02 9.28 -3.14
C ASP A 126 -22.05 9.74 -1.67
N GLY A 127 -21.33 10.83 -1.36
CA GLY A 127 -21.22 11.38 0.00
C GLY A 127 -20.11 10.75 0.84
N GLU A 128 -19.43 9.72 0.33
CA GLU A 128 -18.30 9.06 0.98
C GLU A 128 -16.98 9.68 0.49
N GLU A 129 -16.09 10.03 1.44
CA GLU A 129 -14.76 10.52 1.10
C GLU A 129 -13.84 9.33 0.78
N ILE A 130 -13.26 9.37 -0.41
CA ILE A 130 -12.36 8.33 -0.91
C ILE A 130 -10.97 8.93 -1.10
N VAL A 131 -9.97 8.26 -0.55
CA VAL A 131 -8.56 8.58 -0.77
C VAL A 131 -7.85 7.37 -1.35
N ALA A 132 -7.53 7.42 -2.63
CA ALA A 132 -6.76 6.38 -3.30
C ALA A 132 -5.31 6.83 -3.50
N VAL A 133 -4.36 5.94 -3.22
CA VAL A 133 -2.93 6.24 -3.23
C VAL A 133 -2.19 5.12 -3.96
N ARG A 134 -1.23 5.50 -4.82
CA ARG A 134 -0.17 4.60 -5.29
C ARG A 134 1.10 5.01 -4.57
N ALA A 135 1.61 4.13 -3.72
CA ALA A 135 2.84 4.35 -2.96
C ALA A 135 3.89 3.28 -3.29
N ILE A 136 5.12 3.48 -2.81
CA ILE A 136 6.18 2.48 -2.88
C ILE A 136 6.82 2.31 -1.50
N GLY A 137 6.97 1.06 -1.06
CA GLY A 137 7.69 0.74 0.16
C GLY A 137 9.17 1.14 0.06
N ARG A 138 9.71 1.84 1.06
CA ARG A 138 11.10 2.32 1.05
C ARG A 138 11.97 1.60 2.08
N HIS A 139 11.64 1.74 3.37
CA HIS A 139 12.45 1.23 4.47
C HIS A 139 11.59 0.48 5.46
N ARG A 140 12.10 -0.64 5.99
CA ARG A 140 11.52 -1.25 7.19
C ARG A 140 11.84 -0.34 8.36
N VAL A 141 10.88 -0.16 9.25
CA VAL A 141 11.02 0.74 10.40
C VAL A 141 10.59 0.02 11.66
N HIS A 142 11.12 0.48 12.79
CA HIS A 142 10.62 0.14 14.10
C HIS A 142 9.91 1.37 14.66
N ILE A 143 8.75 1.15 15.28
CA ILE A 143 7.96 2.21 15.88
C ILE A 143 8.36 2.34 17.33
N ASP A 144 8.92 3.49 17.69
CA ASP A 144 9.36 3.76 19.06
C ASP A 144 8.20 4.20 19.95
N SER A 145 7.35 5.08 19.40
CA SER A 145 6.16 5.56 20.08
C SER A 145 5.06 5.88 19.09
N VAL A 146 3.83 5.79 19.60
CA VAL A 146 2.60 6.06 18.86
C VAL A 146 1.86 7.19 19.57
N GLU A 147 1.38 8.15 18.81
CA GLU A 147 0.63 9.30 19.30
C GLU A 147 -0.67 9.46 18.49
N THR A 148 -1.75 9.85 19.16
CA THR A 148 -3.00 10.22 18.48
C THR A 148 -2.99 11.71 18.18
N MET A 149 -3.25 12.08 16.93
CA MET A 149 -3.36 13.47 16.48
C MET A 149 -4.73 13.76 15.91
N ILE A 150 -5.13 15.04 15.93
CA ILE A 150 -6.38 15.50 15.33
C ILE A 150 -6.07 16.30 14.07
N PHE A 151 -6.67 15.89 12.94
CA PHE A 151 -6.61 16.62 11.68
C PHE A 151 -8.01 16.71 11.06
N GLU A 152 -8.41 17.93 10.68
CA GLU A 152 -9.76 18.20 10.16
C GLU A 152 -10.89 17.66 11.08
N ASN A 153 -10.73 17.80 12.41
CA ASN A 153 -11.68 17.33 13.44
C ASN A 153 -11.89 15.81 13.57
N THR A 154 -10.91 14.98 13.19
CA THR A 154 -10.95 13.55 13.52
C THR A 154 -9.57 13.07 13.90
N GLU A 155 -9.55 12.07 14.76
CA GLU A 155 -8.37 11.45 15.28
C GLU A 155 -7.76 10.49 14.26
N PHE A 156 -6.44 10.47 14.18
CA PHE A 156 -5.68 9.48 13.45
C PHE A 156 -4.37 9.24 14.19
N VAL A 157 -3.73 8.11 13.88
CA VAL A 157 -2.55 7.67 14.59
C VAL A 157 -1.30 8.10 13.84
N THR A 158 -0.32 8.64 14.56
CA THR A 158 1.03 8.93 14.05
C THR A 158 2.08 8.20 14.87
N ALA A 159 3.28 8.03 14.30
CA ALA A 159 4.41 7.43 14.98
C ALA A 159 5.63 8.35 15.01
N CYS A 160 6.42 8.16 16.06
CA CYS A 160 7.84 8.46 16.06
C CYS A 160 8.60 7.17 15.69
N ILE A 161 9.49 7.26 14.71
CA ILE A 161 10.30 6.14 14.25
C ILE A 161 11.78 6.50 14.26
N PHE A 162 12.60 5.51 14.62
CA PHE A 162 14.04 5.55 14.45
C PHE A 162 14.43 4.75 13.20
N VAL A 163 15.19 5.37 12.30
CA VAL A 163 15.63 4.74 11.05
C VAL A 163 16.91 3.95 11.31
N TYR A 164 16.78 2.64 11.48
CA TYR A 164 17.93 1.75 11.67
C TYR A 164 18.60 1.40 10.35
N ALA A 165 19.93 1.25 10.38
CA ALA A 165 20.66 0.55 9.32
C ALA A 165 20.37 -0.96 9.44
N VAL A 166 19.69 -1.53 8.43
CA VAL A 166 19.56 -2.98 8.33
C VAL A 166 20.86 -3.51 7.71
N SER A 167 21.78 -3.98 8.54
CA SER A 167 22.92 -4.76 8.07
C SER A 167 22.41 -6.12 7.57
N TYR A 168 22.76 -6.45 6.32
CA TYR A 168 22.53 -7.78 5.74
C TYR A 168 23.65 -8.75 6.14
#